data_AF-V5IE38-F1
#
_entry.id   AF-V5IE38-F1
#
_cell.length_a   1.000
_cell.length_b   1.000
_cell.length_c   1.000
_cell.angle_alpha   90.00
_cell.angle_beta   90.00
_cell.angle_gamma   90.00
#
_symmetry.space_group_name_H-M   'P 1'
#
loop_
_entity.id
_entity.type
_entity.pdbx_description
1 polymer ?
#
loop_
_entity_poly.entity_id
_entity_poly.type
_entity_poly.pdbx_seq_one_letter_code
_entity_poly.pdbx_strand_id
1 'polypeptide(L)'
;KEIFHRCGPLIRKIEVTLNKGKQAEQNLTVLRNIVHAELVKETREREKTGLTLRLNKIENLLTELHDRNTNSEVRFHTFMRQVSAGAIRSPSYAESVLENLHRTYTLEVDAHLTAVRNVLGDAVAFLKSAVRNAGMLLGNLARIKLNFLTGLFPSRRRTSGLHFLG
;
A
#
# COMPACT_ATOMS: atom_id res chain seq x y z
N LYS A 1 12.45 -18.40 23.30
CA LYS A 1 13.13 -17.10 23.54
C LYS A 1 14.25 -16.85 22.54
N GLU A 2 15.11 -17.84 22.27
CA GLU A 2 16.18 -17.75 21.26
C GLU A 2 15.69 -17.42 19.83
N ILE A 3 14.60 -18.06 19.37
CA ILE A 3 14.02 -17.79 18.04
C ILE A 3 13.64 -16.30 17.87
N PHE A 4 12.93 -15.72 18.84
CA PHE A 4 12.54 -14.31 18.79
C PHE A 4 13.73 -13.36 18.83
N HIS A 5 14.80 -13.74 19.55
CA HIS A 5 16.03 -12.95 19.59
C HIS A 5 16.76 -13.00 18.24
N ARG A 6 16.99 -14.19 17.70
CA ARG A 6 17.71 -14.42 16.43
C ARG A 6 16.94 -13.88 15.23
N CYS A 7 15.65 -14.18 15.13
CA CYS A 7 14.81 -13.80 14.00
C CYS A 7 14.15 -12.42 14.15
N GLY A 8 14.36 -11.73 15.28
CA GLY A 8 13.75 -10.44 15.59
C GLY A 8 13.90 -9.36 14.50
N PRO A 9 15.05 -9.21 13.83
CA PRO A 9 15.18 -8.29 12.69
C PRO A 9 14.28 -8.67 11.50
N LEU A 10 14.14 -9.96 11.20
CA LEU A 10 13.37 -10.45 10.06
C LEU A 10 11.86 -10.38 10.33
N ILE A 11 11.44 -10.70 11.55
CA ILE A 11 10.06 -10.48 12.04
C ILE A 11 9.67 -9.01 11.83
N ARG A 12 10.51 -8.07 12.27
CA ARG A 12 10.27 -6.63 12.08
C ARG A 12 10.19 -6.22 10.61
N LYS A 13 11.01 -6.80 9.72
CA LYS A 13 10.92 -6.55 8.28
C LYS A 13 9.58 -7.00 7.70
N ILE A 14 9.10 -8.18 8.08
CA ILE A 14 7.79 -8.69 7.66
C ILE A 14 6.67 -7.78 8.15
N GLU A 15 6.69 -7.37 9.43
CA GLU A 15 5.70 -6.44 9.99
C GLU A 15 5.66 -5.11 9.23
N VAL A 16 6.82 -4.55 8.88
CA VAL A 16 6.91 -3.34 8.05
C VAL A 16 6.28 -3.57 6.67
N THR A 17 6.55 -4.69 6.03
CA THR A 17 5.98 -5.02 4.71
C THR A 17 4.46 -5.17 4.77
N LEU A 18 3.93 -5.87 5.79
CA LEU A 18 2.48 -5.98 6.02
C LEU A 18 1.84 -4.60 6.25
N ASN A 19 2.49 -3.74 7.03
CA ASN A 19 2.00 -2.37 7.26
C ASN A 19 1.96 -1.53 5.98
N LYS A 20 2.92 -1.69 5.07
CA LYS A 20 2.87 -1.05 3.74
C LYS A 20 1.67 -1.55 2.92
N GLY A 21 1.40 -2.85 2.96
CA GLY A 21 0.21 -3.44 2.34
C GLY A 21 -1.08 -2.81 2.85
N LYS A 22 -1.24 -2.70 4.18
CA LYS A 22 -2.39 -2.02 4.82
C LYS A 22 -2.53 -0.56 4.39
N GLN A 23 -1.43 0.18 4.38
CA GLN A 23 -1.43 1.58 3.95
C GLN A 23 -1.85 1.73 2.48
N ALA A 24 -1.39 0.84 1.60
CA ALA A 24 -1.79 0.85 0.20
C ALA A 24 -3.29 0.60 0.02
N GLU A 25 -3.87 -0.30 0.80
CA GLU A 25 -5.30 -0.59 0.79
C GLU A 25 -6.14 0.59 1.29
N GLN A 26 -5.73 1.22 2.39
CA GLN A 26 -6.35 2.45 2.90
C GLN A 26 -6.31 3.56 1.86
N ASN A 27 -5.16 3.75 1.24
CA ASN A 27 -4.96 4.76 0.23
C ASN A 27 -5.87 4.50 -0.99
N LEU A 28 -5.91 3.27 -1.52
CA LEU A 28 -6.83 2.92 -2.61
C LEU A 28 -8.30 3.12 -2.24
N THR A 29 -8.67 2.84 -0.99
CA THR A 29 -10.05 3.05 -0.49
C THR A 29 -10.42 4.52 -0.54
N VAL A 30 -9.50 5.40 -0.14
CA VAL A 30 -9.68 6.85 -0.26
C VAL A 30 -9.83 7.26 -1.72
N LEU A 31 -9.00 6.72 -2.63
CA LEU A 31 -9.10 7.02 -4.06
C LEU A 31 -10.44 6.57 -4.65
N ARG A 32 -10.90 5.36 -4.31
CA ARG A 32 -12.23 4.84 -4.71
C ARG A 32 -13.32 5.82 -4.30
N ASN A 33 -13.32 6.27 -3.04
CA ASN A 33 -14.36 7.17 -2.52
C ASN A 33 -14.36 8.51 -3.26
N ILE A 34 -13.19 9.03 -3.65
CA ILE A 34 -13.08 10.27 -4.44
C ILE A 34 -13.64 10.08 -5.85
N VAL A 35 -13.20 9.02 -6.54
CA VAL A 35 -13.66 8.74 -7.91
C VAL A 35 -15.17 8.51 -7.92
N HIS A 36 -15.70 7.79 -6.94
CA HIS A 36 -17.13 7.58 -6.76
C HIS A 36 -17.87 8.90 -6.49
N ALA A 37 -17.37 9.74 -5.59
CA ALA A 37 -17.98 11.04 -5.30
C ALA A 37 -17.98 11.98 -6.53
N GLU A 38 -16.99 11.87 -7.40
CA GLU A 38 -16.95 12.61 -8.66
C GLU A 38 -17.94 12.04 -9.67
N LEU A 39 -18.01 10.71 -9.79
CA LEU A 39 -18.93 10.02 -10.69
C LEU A 39 -20.39 10.40 -10.40
N VAL A 40 -20.76 10.53 -9.12
CA VAL A 40 -22.12 10.95 -8.70
C VAL A 40 -22.47 12.37 -9.16
N LYS A 41 -21.48 13.26 -9.28
CA LYS A 41 -21.68 14.67 -9.67
C LYS A 41 -21.61 14.88 -11.18
N GLU A 42 -20.93 13.97 -11.89
CA GLU A 42 -20.69 14.11 -13.32
C GLU A 42 -22.01 13.93 -14.09
N THR A 43 -22.27 14.84 -15.01
CA THR A 43 -23.48 14.84 -15.85
C THR A 43 -23.17 14.43 -17.28
N ARG A 44 -21.92 14.55 -17.71
CA ARG A 44 -21.49 14.22 -19.07
C ARG A 44 -21.21 12.73 -19.20
N GLU A 45 -21.88 12.07 -20.13
CA GLU A 45 -21.80 10.62 -20.31
C GLU A 45 -20.39 10.11 -20.65
N ARG A 46 -19.60 10.90 -21.38
CA ARG A 46 -18.21 10.55 -21.70
C ARG A 46 -17.35 10.52 -20.44
N GLU A 47 -17.46 11.52 -19.59
CA GLU A 47 -16.74 11.64 -18.33
C GLU A 47 -17.22 10.60 -17.32
N LYS A 48 -18.54 10.35 -17.23
CA LYS A 48 -19.10 9.23 -16.43
C LYS A 48 -18.48 7.89 -16.83
N THR A 49 -18.47 7.58 -18.13
CA THR A 49 -17.86 6.34 -18.65
C THR A 49 -16.38 6.25 -18.23
N GLY A 50 -15.64 7.35 -18.34
CA GLY A 50 -14.25 7.42 -17.93
C GLY A 50 -14.01 7.24 -16.44
N LEU A 51 -14.90 7.75 -15.59
CA LEU A 51 -14.85 7.59 -14.13
C LEU A 51 -15.25 6.17 -13.70
N THR A 52 -16.29 5.59 -14.29
CA THR A 52 -16.73 4.20 -14.03
C THR A 52 -15.63 3.20 -14.35
N LEU A 53 -14.96 3.33 -15.50
CA LEU A 53 -13.84 2.44 -15.85
C LEU A 53 -12.71 2.47 -14.82
N ARG A 54 -12.44 3.64 -14.23
CA ARG A 54 -11.39 3.81 -13.21
C ARG A 54 -11.83 3.30 -11.86
N LEU A 55 -13.09 3.53 -11.48
CA LEU A 55 -13.68 2.99 -10.27
C LEU A 55 -13.58 1.46 -10.26
N ASN A 56 -13.99 0.81 -11.35
CA ASN A 56 -13.90 -0.65 -11.47
C ASN A 56 -12.45 -1.15 -11.36
N LYS A 57 -11.48 -0.45 -11.96
CA LYS A 57 -10.05 -0.80 -11.82
C LYS A 57 -9.57 -0.68 -10.39
N ILE A 58 -9.98 0.37 -9.67
CA ILE A 58 -9.63 0.59 -8.27
C ILE A 58 -10.24 -0.50 -7.39
N GLU A 59 -11.51 -0.87 -7.62
CA GLU A 59 -12.21 -1.91 -6.87
C GLU A 59 -11.60 -3.29 -7.06
N ASN A 60 -11.21 -3.64 -8.29
CA ASN A 60 -10.50 -4.88 -8.58
C ASN A 60 -9.17 -4.93 -7.82
N LEU A 61 -8.36 -3.87 -7.90
CA LEU A 61 -7.09 -3.80 -7.17
C LEU A 61 -7.27 -3.82 -5.65
N LEU A 62 -8.32 -3.19 -5.12
CA LEU A 62 -8.65 -3.23 -3.69
C LEU A 62 -8.93 -4.65 -3.24
N THR A 63 -9.75 -5.39 -4.00
CA THR A 63 -10.10 -6.77 -3.70
C THR A 63 -8.86 -7.65 -3.70
N GLU A 64 -8.05 -7.57 -4.76
CA GLU A 64 -6.81 -8.36 -4.86
C GLU A 64 -5.80 -8.03 -3.75
N LEU A 65 -5.66 -6.76 -3.40
CA LEU A 65 -4.74 -6.33 -2.36
C LEU A 65 -5.24 -6.75 -0.97
N HIS A 66 -6.53 -6.62 -0.70
CA HIS A 66 -7.17 -7.03 0.54
C HIS A 66 -6.99 -8.53 0.80
N ASP A 67 -7.26 -9.37 -0.20
CA ASP A 67 -7.12 -10.82 -0.10
C ASP A 67 -5.67 -11.24 0.18
N ARG A 68 -4.71 -10.60 -0.50
CA ARG A 68 -3.28 -10.87 -0.31
C ARG A 68 -2.75 -10.39 1.03
N ASN A 69 -3.13 -9.19 1.46
CA ASN A 69 -2.78 -8.66 2.79
C ASN A 69 -3.31 -9.60 3.88
N THR A 70 -4.59 -9.98 3.78
CA THR A 70 -5.25 -10.87 4.74
C THR A 70 -4.57 -12.23 4.78
N ASN A 71 -4.32 -12.86 3.63
CA ASN A 71 -3.64 -14.15 3.58
C ASN A 71 -2.21 -14.07 4.16
N SER A 72 -1.49 -12.99 3.86
CA SER A 72 -0.14 -12.75 4.37
C SER A 72 -0.13 -12.56 5.90
N GLU A 73 -1.06 -11.78 6.44
CA GLU A 73 -1.22 -11.60 7.88
C GLU A 73 -1.58 -12.90 8.58
N VAL A 74 -2.55 -13.65 8.05
CA VAL A 74 -2.98 -14.92 8.62
C VAL A 74 -1.83 -15.91 8.67
N ARG A 75 -1.08 -16.06 7.57
CA ARG A 75 0.09 -16.96 7.49
C ARG A 75 1.16 -16.56 8.49
N PHE A 76 1.52 -15.28 8.55
CA PHE A 76 2.52 -14.77 9.49
C PHE A 76 2.09 -14.98 10.94
N HIS A 77 0.88 -14.57 11.32
CA HIS A 77 0.38 -14.70 12.69
C HIS A 77 0.21 -16.16 13.11
N THR A 78 -0.20 -17.04 12.19
CA THR A 78 -0.28 -18.48 12.45
C THR A 78 1.10 -19.05 12.75
N PHE A 79 2.10 -18.72 11.95
CA PHE A 79 3.48 -19.12 12.20
C PHE A 79 4.00 -18.59 13.54
N MET A 80 3.79 -17.30 13.83
CA MET A 80 4.21 -16.69 15.10
C MET A 80 3.52 -17.33 16.31
N ARG A 81 2.26 -17.76 16.17
CA ARG A 81 1.54 -18.52 17.20
C ARG A 81 2.17 -19.90 17.43
N GLN A 82 2.56 -20.61 16.37
CA GLN A 82 3.23 -21.92 16.47
C GLN A 82 4.62 -21.81 17.14
N VAL A 83 5.38 -20.75 16.83
CA VAL A 83 6.65 -20.45 17.52
C VAL A 83 6.40 -20.16 19.00
N SER A 84 5.40 -19.33 19.32
CA SER A 84 5.07 -18.95 20.70
C SER A 84 4.59 -20.15 21.53
N ALA A 85 3.83 -21.05 20.93
CA ALA A 85 3.35 -22.28 21.55
C ALA A 85 4.45 -23.35 21.71
N GLY A 86 5.66 -23.13 21.20
CA GLY A 86 6.76 -24.08 21.26
C GLY A 86 6.60 -25.30 20.35
N ALA A 87 5.67 -25.24 19.38
CA ALA A 87 5.55 -26.23 18.32
C ALA A 87 6.74 -26.14 17.34
N ILE A 88 7.23 -24.92 17.12
CA ILE A 88 8.47 -24.67 16.37
C ILE A 88 9.58 -24.38 17.38
N ARG A 89 10.59 -25.25 17.41
CA ARG A 89 11.70 -25.18 18.38
C ARG A 89 13.06 -24.88 17.77
N SER A 90 13.23 -25.16 16.48
CA SER A 90 14.50 -24.93 15.77
C SER A 90 14.59 -23.48 15.29
N PRO A 91 15.61 -22.71 15.73
CA PRO A 91 15.82 -21.35 15.24
C PRO A 91 16.16 -21.27 13.75
N SER A 92 16.94 -22.22 13.23
CA SER A 92 17.29 -22.26 11.80
C SER A 92 16.09 -22.56 10.91
N TYR A 93 15.21 -23.47 11.35
CA TYR A 93 13.95 -23.73 10.65
C TYR A 93 13.04 -22.50 10.67
N ALA A 94 12.91 -21.85 11.83
CA ALA A 94 12.09 -20.65 11.95
C ALA A 94 12.61 -19.50 11.07
N GLU A 95 13.93 -19.32 11.00
CA GLU A 95 14.59 -18.34 10.14
C GLU A 95 14.29 -18.61 8.67
N SER A 96 14.46 -19.85 8.19
CA SER A 96 14.16 -20.23 6.80
C SER A 96 12.70 -19.98 6.41
N VAL A 97 11.76 -20.30 7.28
CA VAL A 97 10.32 -20.03 7.03
C VAL A 97 10.06 -18.53 6.96
N LEU A 98 10.61 -17.75 7.88
CA LEU A 98 10.47 -16.29 7.88
C LEU A 98 11.11 -15.64 6.65
N GLU A 99 12.25 -16.15 6.18
CA GLU A 99 12.90 -15.63 4.97
C GLU A 99 12.03 -15.87 3.74
N ASN A 100 11.44 -17.07 3.65
CA ASN A 100 10.51 -17.40 2.59
C ASN A 100 9.26 -16.51 2.64
N LEU A 101 8.64 -16.35 3.82
CA LEU A 101 7.50 -15.44 4.01
C LEU A 101 7.85 -14.01 3.61
N HIS A 102 8.97 -13.49 4.08
CA HIS A 102 9.44 -12.14 3.75
C HIS A 102 9.63 -11.96 2.24
N ARG A 103 10.25 -12.93 1.56
CA ARG A 103 10.47 -12.89 0.11
C ARG A 103 9.16 -12.89 -0.66
N THR A 104 8.24 -13.80 -0.33
CA THR A 104 6.92 -13.88 -0.97
C THR A 104 6.16 -12.57 -0.79
N TYR A 105 6.09 -12.04 0.43
CA TYR A 105 5.34 -10.81 0.70
C TYR A 105 5.98 -9.59 0.05
N THR A 106 7.31 -9.51 0.02
CA THR A 106 7.98 -8.38 -0.66
C THR A 106 7.65 -8.38 -2.15
N LEU A 107 7.69 -9.54 -2.81
CA LEU A 107 7.37 -9.64 -4.24
C LEU A 107 5.88 -9.31 -4.51
N GLU A 108 4.97 -9.84 -3.69
CA GLU A 108 3.54 -9.60 -3.86
C GLU A 108 3.16 -8.14 -3.58
N VAL A 109 3.68 -7.56 -2.49
CA VAL A 109 3.41 -6.17 -2.12
C VAL A 109 4.02 -5.21 -3.14
N ASP A 110 5.28 -5.39 -3.58
CA ASP A 110 5.92 -4.46 -4.51
C ASP A 110 5.25 -4.45 -5.90
N ALA A 111 4.83 -5.61 -6.41
CA ALA A 111 4.09 -5.70 -7.66
C ALA A 111 2.76 -4.94 -7.58
N HIS A 112 2.04 -5.11 -6.47
CA HIS A 112 0.74 -4.49 -6.25
C HIS A 112 0.87 -2.99 -5.99
N LEU A 113 1.87 -2.56 -5.21
CA LEU A 113 2.19 -1.14 -5.02
C LEU A 113 2.46 -0.43 -6.35
N THR A 114 3.10 -1.12 -7.30
CA THR A 114 3.34 -0.60 -8.65
C THR A 114 2.03 -0.45 -9.43
N ALA A 115 1.16 -1.46 -9.40
CA ALA A 115 -0.16 -1.39 -10.04
C ALA A 115 -1.04 -0.27 -9.44
N VAL A 116 -1.05 -0.17 -8.11
CA VAL A 116 -1.73 0.91 -7.35
C VAL A 116 -1.23 2.28 -7.79
N ARG A 117 0.08 2.45 -7.92
CA ARG A 117 0.69 3.71 -8.38
C ARG A 117 0.23 4.08 -9.79
N ASN A 118 0.17 3.12 -10.70
CA ASN A 118 -0.23 3.35 -12.08
C ASN A 118 -1.70 3.76 -12.18
N VAL A 119 -2.59 3.04 -11.49
CA VAL A 119 -4.02 3.37 -11.45
C VAL A 119 -4.27 4.71 -10.78
N LEU A 120 -3.53 5.03 -9.72
CA LEU A 120 -3.62 6.35 -9.11
C LEU A 120 -3.13 7.46 -10.05
N GLY A 121 -2.02 7.23 -10.74
CA GLY A 121 -1.50 8.18 -11.72
C GLY A 121 -2.53 8.49 -12.81
N ASP A 122 -3.14 7.46 -13.37
CA ASP A 122 -4.19 7.57 -14.38
C ASP A 122 -5.45 8.26 -13.83
N ALA A 123 -5.95 7.85 -12.65
CA ALA A 123 -7.14 8.44 -12.06
C ALA A 123 -6.97 9.92 -11.75
N VAL A 124 -5.83 10.31 -11.17
CA VAL A 124 -5.53 11.71 -10.88
C VAL A 124 -5.35 12.53 -12.16
N ALA A 125 -4.68 11.97 -13.18
CA ALA A 125 -4.51 12.66 -14.46
C ALA A 125 -5.85 12.89 -15.15
N PHE A 126 -6.73 11.89 -15.12
CA PHE A 126 -8.08 11.99 -15.67
C PHE A 126 -8.91 13.03 -14.93
N LEU A 127 -8.93 12.98 -13.59
CA LEU A 127 -9.63 13.97 -12.77
C LEU A 127 -9.11 15.38 -13.05
N LYS A 128 -7.79 15.59 -13.18
CA LYS A 128 -7.26 16.92 -13.55
C LYS A 128 -7.71 17.39 -14.94
N SER A 129 -7.86 16.47 -15.89
CA SER A 129 -8.27 16.77 -17.27
C SER A 129 -9.77 17.06 -17.37
N ALA A 130 -10.60 16.23 -16.72
CA ALA A 130 -12.05 16.36 -16.69
C ALA A 130 -12.51 17.55 -15.84
N VAL A 131 -11.84 17.80 -14.70
CA VAL A 131 -12.22 18.81 -13.70
C VAL A 131 -11.55 20.17 -13.95
N ARG A 132 -11.10 20.46 -15.17
CA ARG A 132 -10.43 21.72 -15.55
C ARG A 132 -11.25 22.99 -15.23
N ASN A 133 -12.54 22.85 -14.89
CA ASN A 133 -13.47 23.92 -14.53
C ASN A 133 -13.94 23.96 -13.06
N ALA A 134 -13.50 23.08 -12.15
CA ALA A 134 -13.92 23.13 -10.74
C ALA A 134 -12.71 23.28 -9.79
N GLY A 135 -12.30 24.53 -9.56
CA GLY A 135 -11.10 24.91 -8.80
C GLY A 135 -10.99 24.37 -7.37
N MET A 136 -12.08 23.86 -6.77
CA MET A 136 -12.10 23.34 -5.39
C MET A 136 -11.60 21.89 -5.26
N LEU A 137 -11.71 21.07 -6.31
CA LEU A 137 -11.32 19.64 -6.27
C LEU A 137 -9.81 19.42 -6.39
N LEU A 138 -9.09 20.35 -7.01
CA LEU A 138 -7.65 20.25 -7.24
C LEU A 138 -6.83 20.27 -5.93
N GLY A 139 -7.28 21.01 -4.90
CA GLY A 139 -6.63 21.06 -3.60
C GLY A 139 -6.68 19.73 -2.85
N ASN A 140 -7.85 19.06 -2.88
CA ASN A 140 -8.02 17.73 -2.28
C ASN A 140 -7.22 16.68 -3.06
N LEU A 141 -7.29 16.69 -4.40
CA LEU A 141 -6.52 15.77 -5.25
C LEU A 141 -5.00 15.91 -5.09
N ALA A 142 -4.50 17.14 -4.93
CA ALA A 142 -3.09 17.41 -4.68
C ALA A 142 -2.66 16.92 -3.29
N ARG A 143 -3.48 17.15 -2.25
CA ARG A 143 -3.21 16.70 -0.87
C ARG A 143 -3.26 15.17 -0.76
N ILE A 144 -4.15 14.52 -1.51
CA ILE A 144 -4.25 13.06 -1.59
C ILE A 144 -3.10 12.46 -2.38
N LYS A 145 -2.72 13.04 -3.54
CA LYS A 145 -1.51 12.64 -4.27
C LYS A 145 -0.25 12.79 -3.39
N LEU A 146 -0.17 13.86 -2.59
CA LEU A 146 0.91 14.10 -1.65
C LEU A 146 0.90 13.03 -0.55
N ASN A 147 -0.22 12.81 0.15
CA ASN A 147 -0.34 11.79 1.20
C ASN A 147 -0.08 10.36 0.67
N PHE A 148 -0.48 10.04 -0.55
CA PHE A 148 -0.16 8.76 -1.21
C PHE A 148 1.33 8.62 -1.48
N LEU A 149 1.97 9.68 -2.02
CA LEU A 149 3.39 9.66 -2.37
C LEU A 149 4.29 9.71 -1.13
N THR A 150 3.88 10.41 -0.06
CA THR A 150 4.65 10.56 1.18
C THR A 150 4.32 9.50 2.23
N GLY A 151 3.14 8.87 2.15
CA GLY A 151 2.69 7.80 3.06
C GLY A 151 3.16 6.41 2.65
N LEU A 152 3.25 6.13 1.34
CA LEU A 152 3.80 4.85 0.83
C LEU A 152 5.33 4.85 0.75
N PHE A 153 5.93 6.03 0.65
CA PHE A 153 7.37 6.21 0.65
C PHE A 153 7.68 7.40 1.56
N PRO A 154 8.42 7.22 2.67
CA PRO A 154 8.98 8.39 3.32
C PRO A 154 9.75 9.14 2.24
N SER A 155 9.46 10.44 2.09
CA SER A 155 10.35 11.30 1.32
C SER A 155 11.75 10.98 1.85
N ARG A 156 12.61 10.47 0.98
CA ARG A 156 14.04 10.34 1.26
C ARG A 156 14.49 11.77 1.47
N ARG A 157 14.31 12.31 2.69
CA ARG A 157 15.06 13.45 3.17
C ARG A 157 16.47 12.95 3.04
N ARG A 158 17.14 13.35 1.96
CA ARG A 158 18.57 13.55 1.99
C ARG A 158 18.80 14.29 3.29
N THR A 159 19.38 13.61 4.26
CA THR A 159 20.23 14.23 5.24
C THR A 159 21.32 14.93 4.44
N SER A 160 21.00 16.11 3.92
CA SER A 160 21.99 17.11 3.60
C SER A 160 22.51 17.53 4.97
N GLY A 161 23.47 16.76 5.48
CA GLY A 161 24.40 17.24 6.48
C GLY A 161 25.17 18.39 5.84
N LEU A 162 24.55 19.57 5.84
CA LEU A 162 25.26 20.83 5.79
C LEU A 162 25.97 20.92 7.13
N HIS A 163 27.19 20.40 7.16
CA HIS A 163 28.23 20.89 8.05
C HIS A 163 28.37 22.39 7.73
N PHE A 164 27.71 23.23 8.52
CA PHE A 164 28.12 24.61 8.66
C PHE A 164 29.31 24.60 9.62
N LEU A 165 30.46 25.00 9.08
CA LEU A 165 31.62 25.42 9.86
C LEU A 165 31.20 26.61 10.74
N GLY A 166 31.50 26.49 12.02
CA GLY A 166 31.43 27.52 13.05
C GLY A 166 32.28 27.06 14.22
#